data_AF-K9WRU1-F1
#
_entry.id   AF-K9WRU1-F1
#
_cell.length_a   1.000
_cell.length_b   1.000
_cell.length_c   1.000
_cell.angle_alpha   90.00
_cell.angle_beta   90.00
_cell.angle_gamma   90.00
#
_symmetry.space_group_name_H-M   'P 1'
#
loop_
_entity.id
_entity.type
_entity.pdbx_description
1 polymer ?
#
loop_
_entity_poly.entity_id
_entity_poly.type
_entity_poly.pdbx_seq_one_letter_code
_entity_poly.pdbx_strand_id
1 'polypeptide(L)'
;MVKITSTFKLVFGTVVGFTLVSGITAVGIASQPQLTPQQERVFETCQTTWQTGIGAVVGLMGGKAADLLHKDEEDTEDKDKQ
;
A
#
# COMPACT_ATOMS: atom_id res chain seq x y z
N MET A 1 -13.19 13.26 14.90
CA MET A 1 -11.72 13.21 14.77
C MET A 1 -11.33 11.78 14.46
N VAL A 2 -10.98 11.49 13.20
CA VAL A 2 -10.68 10.14 12.71
C VAL A 2 -9.48 9.55 13.48
N LYS A 3 -9.70 8.48 14.26
CA LYS A 3 -8.63 7.79 15.00
C LYS A 3 -8.05 6.68 14.13
N ILE A 4 -7.00 6.98 13.38
CA ILE A 4 -6.21 5.95 12.71
C ILE A 4 -5.34 5.25 13.76
N THR A 5 -5.56 3.95 13.95
CA THR A 5 -4.77 3.11 14.87
C THR A 5 -3.29 3.12 14.52
N SER A 6 -2.41 3.19 15.52
CA SER A 6 -0.93 3.14 15.34
C SER A 6 -0.47 1.94 14.51
N THR A 7 -1.11 0.78 14.70
CA THR A 7 -0.83 -0.44 13.94
C THR A 7 -1.08 -0.28 12.44
N PHE A 8 -2.15 0.41 12.03
CA PHE A 8 -2.44 0.64 10.62
C PHE A 8 -1.37 1.52 9.98
N LYS A 9 -0.96 2.60 10.66
CA LYS A 9 0.11 3.49 10.17
C LYS A 9 1.43 2.74 9.99
N LEU A 10 1.78 1.86 10.91
CA LEU A 10 3.00 1.08 10.87
C LEU A 10 2.97 0.05 9.73
N VAL A 11 1.89 -0.72 9.60
CA VAL A 11 1.72 -1.69 8.51
C VAL A 11 1.69 -0.98 7.16
N PHE A 12 0.89 0.08 7.02
CA PHE A 12 0.79 0.85 5.79
C PHE A 12 2.14 1.46 5.39
N GLY A 13 2.85 2.10 6.33
CA GLY A 13 4.18 2.66 6.07
C GLY A 13 5.20 1.60 5.67
N THR A 14 5.15 0.42 6.28
CA THR A 14 6.04 -0.70 5.93
C THR A 14 5.75 -1.22 4.53
N VAL A 15 4.47 -1.40 4.18
CA VAL A 15 4.05 -1.84 2.84
C VAL A 15 4.45 -0.81 1.78
N VAL A 16 4.22 0.48 2.03
CA VAL A 16 4.64 1.56 1.14
C VAL A 16 6.16 1.57 0.97
N GLY A 17 6.92 1.47 2.07
CA GLY A 17 8.38 1.44 2.05
C GLY A 17 8.93 0.28 1.23
N PHE A 18 8.44 -0.94 1.47
CA PHE A 18 8.84 -2.13 0.70
C PHE A 18 8.46 -2.00 -0.78
N THR A 19 7.29 -1.46 -1.08
CA THR A 19 6.83 -1.24 -2.45
C THR A 19 7.76 -0.27 -3.17
N LEU A 20 8.04 0.90 -2.58
CA LEU A 20 8.94 1.92 -3.16
C LEU A 20 10.36 1.40 -3.37
N VAL A 21 10.95 0.72 -2.38
CA VAL A 21 12.29 0.13 -2.50
C VAL A 21 12.33 -0.89 -3.63
N SER A 22 11.29 -1.71 -3.75
CA SER A 22 11.18 -2.70 -4.82
C SER A 22 11.07 -2.05 -6.20
N GLY A 23 10.24 -1.02 -6.35
CA GLY A 23 10.11 -0.25 -7.59
C GLY A 23 11.41 0.45 -8.00
N ILE A 24 12.10 1.11 -7.06
CA ILE A 24 13.39 1.76 -7.30
C ILE A 24 14.44 0.74 -7.74
N THR A 25 14.47 -0.43 -7.09
CA THR A 25 15.39 -1.51 -7.44
C THR A 25 15.12 -2.03 -8.85
N ALA A 26 13.85 -2.22 -9.22
CA ALA A 26 13.47 -2.64 -10.56
C ALA A 26 13.89 -1.60 -11.62
N VAL A 27 13.65 -0.31 -11.38
CA VAL A 27 14.06 0.78 -12.31
C VAL A 27 15.58 0.86 -12.43
N GLY A 28 16.31 0.71 -11.32
CA GLY A 28 17.77 0.69 -11.31
C GLY A 28 18.36 -0.47 -12.11
N ILE A 29 17.75 -1.66 -12.01
CA ILE A 29 18.15 -2.82 -12.79
C ILE A 29 17.78 -2.62 -14.28
N ALA A 30 16.57 -2.15 -14.59
CA ALA A 30 16.11 -1.88 -15.96
C ALA A 30 16.96 -0.85 -16.71
N SER A 31 17.69 0.00 -15.98
CA SER A 31 18.60 0.98 -16.57
C SER A 31 19.91 0.38 -17.09
N GLN A 32 20.17 -0.91 -16.86
CA GLN A 32 21.37 -1.58 -17.37
C GLN A 32 21.19 -2.13 -18.80
N PRO A 33 22.17 -1.93 -19.70
CA PRO A 33 22.07 -2.32 -21.10
C PRO A 33 22.12 -3.84 -21.33
N GLN A 34 22.66 -4.62 -20.39
CA GLN A 34 22.61 -6.08 -20.39
C GLN A 34 22.39 -6.58 -18.97
N LEU A 35 21.33 -7.39 -18.80
CA LEU A 35 21.01 -8.01 -17.52
C LEU A 35 21.68 -9.38 -17.41
N THR A 36 22.31 -9.62 -16.27
CA THR A 36 22.72 -10.98 -15.89
C THR A 36 21.49 -11.81 -15.50
N PRO A 37 21.54 -13.16 -15.62
CA PRO A 37 20.41 -14.02 -15.22
C PRO A 37 19.98 -13.86 -13.76
N GLN A 38 20.92 -13.48 -12.87
CA GLN A 38 20.59 -13.17 -11.49
C GLN A 38 19.84 -11.84 -11.34
N GLN A 39 20.23 -10.81 -12.11
CA GLN A 39 19.53 -9.53 -12.11
C GLN A 39 18.13 -9.64 -12.71
N GLU A 40 17.94 -10.47 -13.74
CA GLU A 40 16.63 -10.74 -14.34
C GLU A 40 15.64 -11.32 -13.32
N ARG A 41 16.07 -12.32 -12.53
CA ARG A 41 15.24 -12.88 -11.45
C ARG A 41 14.89 -11.85 -10.38
N VAL A 42 15.85 -11.03 -9.98
CA VAL A 42 15.61 -9.96 -9.00
C VAL A 42 14.67 -8.91 -9.57
N PHE A 43 14.81 -8.56 -10.84
CA PHE A 43 13.94 -7.64 -11.55
C PHE A 43 12.49 -8.15 -11.62
N GLU A 44 12.26 -9.40 -12.02
CA GLU A 44 10.92 -10.00 -12.06
C GLU A 44 10.26 -10.03 -10.67
N THR A 45 11.04 -10.40 -9.65
CA THR A 45 10.57 -10.41 -8.26
C THR A 45 10.19 -9.01 -7.82
N CYS A 46 11.06 -8.02 -8.06
CA CYS A 46 10.80 -6.64 -7.67
C CYS A 46 9.63 -6.03 -8.45
N GLN A 47 9.50 -6.33 -9.74
CA GLN A 47 8.39 -5.86 -10.55
C GLN A 47 7.06 -6.46 -10.08
N THR A 48 7.04 -7.75 -9.73
CA THR A 48 5.85 -8.41 -9.18
C THR A 48 5.48 -7.82 -7.81
N THR A 49 6.47 -7.60 -6.94
CA THR A 49 6.27 -6.96 -5.63
C THR A 49 5.78 -5.52 -5.77
N TRP A 50 6.30 -4.75 -6.73
CA TRP A 50 5.83 -3.40 -7.04
C TRP A 50 4.34 -3.39 -7.43
N GLN A 51 3.94 -4.24 -8.38
CA GLN A 51 2.55 -4.33 -8.83
C GLN A 51 1.60 -4.76 -7.70
N THR A 52 1.99 -5.81 -6.95
CA THR A 52 1.23 -6.30 -5.80
C THR A 52 1.15 -5.24 -4.69
N GLY A 53 2.26 -4.54 -4.44
CA GLY A 53 2.38 -3.50 -3.44
C GLY A 53 1.45 -2.31 -3.70
N ILE A 54 1.36 -1.85 -4.96
CA ILE A 54 0.39 -0.81 -5.35
C ILE A 54 -1.04 -1.25 -5.04
N GLY A 55 -1.40 -2.49 -5.42
CA GLY A 55 -2.72 -3.05 -5.13
C GLY A 55 -3.02 -3.10 -3.63
N ALA A 56 -2.04 -3.52 -2.82
CA ALA A 56 -2.16 -3.55 -1.37
C ALA A 56 -2.32 -2.14 -0.76
N VAL A 57 -1.55 -1.15 -1.23
CA VAL A 57 -1.66 0.24 -0.76
C VAL A 57 -3.04 0.82 -1.07
N VAL A 58 -3.52 0.65 -2.31
CA VAL A 58 -4.86 1.11 -2.73
C VAL A 58 -5.95 0.38 -1.96
N GLY A 59 -5.84 -0.95 -1.79
CA GLY A 59 -6.80 -1.75 -1.03
C GLY A 59 -6.87 -1.36 0.45
N LEU A 60 -5.72 -1.15 1.10
CA LEU A 60 -5.65 -0.70 2.51
C LEU A 60 -6.24 0.72 2.67
N MET A 61 -5.97 1.62 1.73
CA MET A 61 -6.48 2.98 1.75
C MET A 61 -7.99 3.03 1.48
N GLY A 62 -8.48 2.25 0.50
CA GLY A 62 -9.90 2.11 0.20
C GLY A 62 -10.69 1.46 1.33
N GLY A 63 -10.16 0.38 1.92
CA GLY A 63 -10.77 -0.27 3.08
C GLY A 63 -10.87 0.66 4.29
N LYS A 64 -9.86 1.49 4.53
CA LYS A 64 -9.94 2.54 5.57
C LYS A 64 -10.89 3.67 5.23
N ALA A 65 -10.96 4.12 3.97
CA ALA A 65 -11.91 5.16 3.59
C ALA A 65 -13.37 4.68 3.77
N ALA A 66 -13.66 3.43 3.40
CA ALA A 66 -14.98 2.82 3.61
C ALA A 66 -15.32 2.66 5.10
N ASP A 67 -14.38 2.19 5.91
CA ASP A 67 -14.51 2.06 7.37
C ASP A 67 -14.83 3.42 8.04
N LEU A 68 -14.23 4.51 7.57
CA LEU A 68 -14.50 5.85 8.08
C LEU A 68 -15.86 6.39 7.66
N LEU A 69 -16.27 6.17 6.40
CA LEU A 69 -17.57 6.59 5.91
C LEU A 69 -18.71 5.88 6.67
N HIS A 70 -18.62 4.56 6.86
CA HIS A 70 -19.59 3.81 7.66
C HIS A 70 -19.67 4.34 9.11
N LYS A 71 -18.54 4.74 9.70
CA LYS A 71 -18.52 5.25 11.07
C LYS A 71 -19.18 6.63 11.21
N ASP A 72 -19.17 7.46 10.17
CA ASP A 72 -19.84 8.76 10.17
C ASP A 72 -21.37 8.64 10.00
N GLU A 73 -21.85 7.56 9.36
CA GLU A 73 -23.30 7.27 9.24
C GLU A 73 -23.90 6.80 10.58
N GLU A 74 -23.25 5.89 11.30
CA GLU A 74 -23.72 5.43 12.63
C GLU A 74 -23.71 6.56 13.69
N ASP A 75 -22.68 7.42 13.71
CA ASP A 75 -22.58 8.55 14.65
C ASP A 75 -23.68 9.63 14.39
N THR A 76 -24.35 9.61 13.24
CA THR A 76 -25.42 10.56 12.88
C THR A 76 -26.81 10.03 13.23
N GLU A 77 -27.08 8.74 13.02
CA GLU A 77 -28.39 8.13 13.35
C GLU A 77 -28.70 8.10 14.86
N ASP A 78 -27.69 7.94 15.72
CA ASP A 78 -27.89 7.95 17.18
C ASP A 78 -28.22 9.35 17.75
N LYS A 79 -27.86 10.42 17.03
CA LYS A 79 -28.17 11.79 17.45
C LYS A 79 -29.58 12.24 17.10
N ASP A 80 -30.20 11.65 16.08
CA ASP A 80 -31.56 11.97 15.67
C ASP A 80 -32.63 11.18 16.45
N LYS A 81 -32.22 10.15 17.22
CA LYS A 81 -33.12 9.31 18.03
C LYS A 81 -33.11 9.65 19.54
N GLN A 82 -32.35 10.65 19.98
CA GLN A 82 -32.24 11.08 21.38
C GLN A 82 -32.83 12.48 21.59
#